data_AF-A0A108UCV4-F1
#
_entry.id   AF-A0A108UCV4-F1
#
_cell.length_a   1.000
_cell.length_b   1.000
_cell.length_c   1.000
_cell.angle_alpha   90.00
_cell.angle_beta   90.00
_cell.angle_gamma   90.00
#
_symmetry.space_group_name_H-M   'P 1'
#
loop_
_entity.id
_entity.type
_entity.pdbx_description
1 polymer ?
#
loop_
_entity_poly.entity_id
_entity_poly.type
_entity_poly.pdbx_seq_one_letter_code
_entity_poly.pdbx_strand_id
1 'polypeptide(L)'
;MPQPRPLFAFAIALSLAAVGVRATELGESPFSLRSAEPGTVRALAVARAEFVKRLALEAGPDPADDATTRQADDFDIAITQDADHYRVDFAPSQRGYRGGGYGYLIAKDSFRVVERRMYP
;
A
#
# COMPACT_ATOMS: atom_id res chain seq x y z
N MET A 1 31.31 -58.47 -17.78
CA MET A 1 30.87 -57.05 -17.86
C MET A 1 29.45 -56.98 -17.30
N PRO A 2 29.02 -55.95 -16.53
CA PRO A 2 29.37 -54.54 -16.71
C PRO A 2 29.90 -53.82 -15.45
N GLN A 3 30.55 -52.68 -15.69
CA GLN A 3 31.10 -51.78 -14.68
C GLN A 3 30.04 -50.89 -14.02
N PRO A 4 30.26 -50.42 -12.78
CA PRO A 4 29.43 -49.38 -12.18
C PRO A 4 29.78 -48.01 -12.76
N ARG A 5 28.78 -47.32 -13.31
CA ARG A 5 28.89 -45.93 -13.78
C ARG A 5 29.02 -44.99 -12.57
N PRO A 6 29.96 -44.02 -12.59
CA PRO A 6 29.92 -42.93 -11.62
C PRO A 6 28.81 -41.94 -11.99
N LEU A 7 27.92 -41.66 -11.02
CA LEU A 7 26.97 -40.54 -11.08
C LEU A 7 27.76 -39.23 -10.92
N PHE A 8 27.71 -38.37 -11.94
CA PHE A 8 28.21 -37.02 -11.88
C PHE A 8 27.39 -36.20 -10.88
N ALA A 9 27.98 -35.83 -9.74
CA ALA A 9 27.42 -34.84 -8.83
C ALA A 9 27.73 -33.44 -9.37
N PHE A 10 26.73 -32.75 -9.91
CA PHE A 10 26.82 -31.31 -10.20
C PHE A 10 26.60 -30.54 -8.90
N ALA A 11 27.69 -30.17 -8.24
CA ALA A 11 27.66 -29.17 -7.18
C ALA A 11 27.65 -27.78 -7.82
N ILE A 12 26.49 -27.12 -7.85
CA ILE A 12 26.40 -25.69 -8.19
C ILE A 12 26.74 -24.91 -6.93
N ALA A 13 28.02 -24.61 -6.75
CA ALA A 13 28.48 -23.64 -5.77
C ALA A 13 28.10 -22.24 -6.27
N LEU A 14 27.00 -21.70 -5.76
CA LEU A 14 26.60 -20.32 -6.02
C LEU A 14 27.50 -19.38 -5.20
N SER A 15 28.64 -19.00 -5.78
CA SER A 15 29.52 -17.97 -5.23
C SER A 15 28.81 -16.62 -5.27
N LEU A 16 28.30 -16.17 -4.13
CA LEU A 16 27.75 -14.84 -3.95
C LEU A 16 28.92 -13.84 -4.00
N ALA A 17 29.15 -13.25 -5.16
CA ALA A 17 30.12 -12.19 -5.34
C ALA A 17 29.71 -10.99 -4.48
N ALA A 18 30.47 -10.75 -3.41
CA ALA A 18 30.42 -9.53 -2.64
C ALA A 18 30.89 -8.36 -3.52
N VAL A 19 29.97 -7.71 -4.22
CA VAL A 19 30.23 -6.40 -4.82
C VAL A 19 30.04 -5.37 -3.73
N GLY A 20 31.16 -4.99 -3.10
CA GLY A 20 31.24 -3.77 -2.32
C GLY A 20 31.01 -2.57 -3.24
N VAL A 21 29.78 -2.06 -3.27
CA VAL A 21 29.50 -0.73 -3.80
C VAL A 21 29.71 0.25 -2.64
N ARG A 22 30.76 1.05 -2.74
CA ARG A 22 30.95 2.22 -1.88
C ARG A 22 29.73 3.11 -2.06
N ALA A 23 28.99 3.33 -0.97
CA ALA A 23 27.93 4.32 -0.91
C ALA A 23 28.55 5.69 -1.14
N THR A 24 28.49 6.16 -2.37
CA THR A 24 28.73 7.56 -2.70
C THR A 24 27.62 8.35 -2.02
N GLU A 25 27.99 9.23 -1.09
CA GLU A 25 27.12 10.24 -0.49
C GLU A 25 26.61 11.17 -1.61
N LEU A 26 25.54 10.74 -2.28
CA LEU A 26 24.75 11.57 -3.15
C LEU A 26 23.72 12.27 -2.27
N GLY A 27 23.87 13.59 -2.18
CA GLY A 27 23.10 14.47 -1.31
C GLY A 27 21.61 14.14 -1.28
N GLU A 28 21.04 14.27 -0.08
CA GLU A 28 19.62 14.20 0.20
C GLU A 28 18.80 14.96 -0.85
N SER A 29 18.31 14.22 -1.84
CA SER A 29 17.26 14.70 -2.72
C SER A 29 15.96 14.74 -1.91
N PRO A 30 15.25 15.88 -1.84
CA PRO A 30 13.96 15.97 -1.16
C PRO A 30 12.86 15.15 -1.87
N PHE A 31 13.14 14.66 -3.09
CA PHE A 31 12.30 13.73 -3.85
C PHE A 31 12.83 12.30 -3.85
N SER A 32 13.83 11.98 -3.02
CA SER A 32 14.08 10.60 -2.65
C SER A 32 12.77 10.09 -2.08
N LEU A 33 12.06 9.29 -2.88
CA LEU A 33 11.02 8.38 -2.42
C LEU A 33 11.66 7.63 -1.26
N ARG A 34 11.49 8.14 -0.03
CA ARG A 34 11.69 7.37 1.19
C ARG A 34 10.94 6.11 0.89
N SER A 35 11.66 5.02 0.67
CA SER A 35 11.09 3.72 0.36
C SER A 35 9.97 3.55 1.37
N ALA A 36 8.72 3.68 0.90
CA ALA A 36 7.60 3.85 1.81
C ALA A 36 7.67 2.65 2.73
N GLU A 37 7.77 2.88 4.04
CA GLU A 37 8.02 1.78 4.99
C GLU A 37 7.05 0.64 4.66
N PRO A 38 7.50 -0.62 4.57
CA PRO A 38 6.64 -1.70 4.08
C PRO A 38 5.27 -1.78 4.77
N GLY A 39 5.21 -1.36 6.04
CA GLY A 39 3.96 -1.24 6.79
C GLY A 39 3.03 -0.13 6.29
N THR A 40 3.55 1.04 5.89
CA THR A 40 2.75 2.14 5.33
C THR A 40 2.05 1.73 4.03
N VAL A 41 2.75 1.00 3.15
CA VAL A 41 2.16 0.46 1.90
C VAL A 41 1.05 -0.54 2.22
N ARG A 42 1.29 -1.43 3.19
CA ARG A 42 0.30 -2.42 3.60
C ARG A 42 -0.93 -1.78 4.26
N ALA A 43 -0.74 -0.78 5.12
CA ALA A 43 -1.82 -0.03 5.73
C ALA A 43 -2.66 0.71 4.68
N LEU A 44 -2.02 1.35 3.69
CA LEU A 44 -2.73 1.96 2.58
C LEU A 44 -3.59 0.95 1.81
N ALA A 45 -3.05 -0.24 1.51
CA ALA A 45 -3.80 -1.27 0.80
C ALA A 45 -5.05 -1.72 1.59
N VAL A 46 -4.92 -1.90 2.91
CA VAL A 46 -6.04 -2.25 3.79
C VAL A 46 -7.07 -1.12 3.83
N ALA A 47 -6.65 0.12 4.00
CA ALA A 47 -7.53 1.28 4.01
C ALA A 47 -8.28 1.44 2.67
N ARG A 48 -7.56 1.32 1.54
CA ARG A 48 -8.14 1.44 0.20
C ARG A 48 -9.17 0.34 -0.07
N ALA A 49 -8.93 -0.89 0.38
CA ALA A 49 -9.90 -1.97 0.25
C ALA A 49 -11.20 -1.68 1.03
N GLU A 50 -11.10 -1.13 2.23
CA GLU A 50 -12.27 -0.73 3.04
C GLU A 50 -12.97 0.51 2.49
N PHE A 51 -12.22 1.43 1.89
CA PHE A 51 -12.73 2.62 1.24
C PHE A 51 -13.52 2.30 -0.02
N VAL A 52 -12.99 1.48 -0.92
CA VAL A 52 -13.70 1.06 -2.15
C VAL A 52 -15.00 0.34 -1.82
N LYS A 53 -15.00 -0.55 -0.80
CA LYS A 53 -16.23 -1.19 -0.31
C LYS A 53 -17.25 -0.17 0.16
N ARG A 54 -16.81 0.90 0.84
CA ARG A 54 -17.69 1.97 1.32
C ARG A 54 -18.30 2.75 0.16
N LEU A 55 -17.48 3.18 -0.79
CA LEU A 55 -17.97 3.90 -1.97
C LEU A 55 -19.03 3.10 -2.72
N ALA A 56 -18.82 1.79 -2.88
CA ALA A 56 -19.79 0.89 -3.52
C ALA A 56 -21.13 0.80 -2.78
N LEU A 57 -21.13 0.90 -1.44
CA LEU A 57 -22.37 0.91 -0.65
C LEU A 57 -23.13 2.25 -0.79
N GLU A 58 -22.42 3.34 -1.05
CA GLU A 58 -23.03 4.66 -1.19
C GLU A 58 -23.53 4.96 -2.61
N ALA A 59 -23.01 4.26 -3.63
CA ALA A 59 -23.40 4.44 -5.02
C ALA A 59 -24.85 4.00 -5.35
N GLY A 60 -25.55 3.32 -4.43
CA GLY A 60 -26.91 2.83 -4.68
C GLY A 60 -26.98 1.75 -5.79
N PRO A 61 -28.15 1.13 -6.02
CA PRO A 61 -28.31 0.07 -7.02
C PRO A 61 -28.55 0.58 -8.46
N ASP A 62 -28.63 1.90 -8.68
CA ASP A 62 -29.04 2.48 -9.97
C ASP A 62 -27.82 2.79 -10.86
N PRO A 63 -27.63 2.08 -11.99
CA PRO A 63 -26.55 2.33 -12.93
C PRO A 63 -26.72 3.62 -13.76
N ALA A 64 -27.79 4.40 -13.57
CA ALA A 64 -27.91 5.74 -14.14
C ALA A 64 -27.12 6.81 -13.36
N ASP A 65 -26.76 6.54 -12.09
CA ASP A 65 -25.85 7.38 -11.29
C ASP A 65 -24.37 7.15 -11.66
N ASP A 66 -24.12 6.28 -12.65
CA ASP A 66 -22.78 5.73 -12.93
C ASP A 66 -21.82 6.74 -13.60
N ALA A 67 -22.35 7.89 -14.06
CA ALA A 67 -21.57 9.02 -14.57
C ALA A 67 -21.09 9.99 -13.45
N THR A 68 -21.58 9.79 -12.22
CA THR A 68 -21.19 10.49 -10.99
C THR A 68 -20.57 9.56 -9.95
N THR A 69 -20.29 8.30 -10.33
CA THR A 69 -19.77 7.26 -9.44
C THR A 69 -18.50 7.74 -8.80
N ARG A 70 -18.56 7.94 -7.49
CA ARG A 70 -17.40 8.28 -6.68
C ARG A 70 -16.33 7.23 -6.90
N GLN A 71 -15.25 7.60 -7.58
CA GLN A 71 -14.12 6.70 -7.78
C GLN A 71 -13.12 6.92 -6.65
N ALA A 72 -12.40 5.87 -6.26
CA ALA A 72 -11.37 6.01 -5.24
C ALA A 72 -10.26 6.99 -5.65
N ASP A 73 -10.12 7.23 -6.95
CA ASP A 73 -9.11 8.12 -7.53
C ASP A 73 -9.56 9.61 -7.52
N ASP A 74 -10.81 9.90 -7.14
CA ASP A 74 -11.30 11.29 -6.90
C ASP A 74 -10.88 11.85 -5.53
N PHE A 75 -10.10 11.08 -4.77
CA PHE A 75 -9.72 11.40 -3.41
C PHE A 75 -8.20 11.48 -3.27
N ASP A 76 -7.74 12.58 -2.67
CA ASP A 76 -6.39 12.72 -2.18
C ASP A 76 -6.20 11.85 -0.94
N ILE A 77 -5.03 11.24 -0.82
CA ILE A 77 -4.72 10.30 0.25
C ILE A 77 -3.62 10.90 1.13
N ALA A 78 -3.89 10.99 2.43
CA ALA A 78 -2.91 11.32 3.44
C ALA A 78 -2.69 10.12 4.36
N ILE A 79 -1.42 9.81 4.66
CA ILE A 79 -1.08 8.77 5.63
C ILE A 79 -0.23 9.39 6.73
N THR A 80 -0.66 9.22 7.97
CA THR A 80 0.09 9.57 9.18
C THR A 80 0.25 8.31 10.05
N GLN A 81 1.18 8.35 11.00
CA GLN A 81 1.39 7.23 11.90
C GLN A 81 1.81 7.70 13.29
N ASP A 82 1.38 6.95 14.30
CA ASP A 82 1.85 7.05 15.69
C ASP A 82 2.60 5.77 16.08
N ALA A 83 2.82 5.53 17.38
CA ALA A 83 3.55 4.37 17.87
C ALA A 83 2.86 3.04 17.51
N ASP A 84 1.53 3.02 17.51
CA ASP A 84 0.73 1.79 17.48
C ASP A 84 -0.15 1.67 16.23
N HIS A 85 -0.38 2.80 15.53
CA HIS A 85 -1.33 2.86 14.42
C HIS A 85 -0.78 3.59 13.19
N TYR A 86 -1.28 3.15 12.04
CA TYR A 86 -1.34 3.95 10.82
C TYR A 86 -2.71 4.62 10.74
N ARG A 87 -2.74 5.87 10.33
CA ARG A 87 -3.96 6.59 10.00
C ARG A 87 -3.93 6.96 8.52
N VAL A 88 -4.97 6.54 7.79
CA VAL A 88 -5.13 6.83 6.36
C VAL A 88 -6.41 7.65 6.18
N ASP A 89 -6.29 8.87 5.67
CA ASP A 89 -7.40 9.75 5.37
C ASP A 89 -7.53 9.91 3.84
N PHE A 90 -8.76 9.77 3.35
CA PHE A 90 -9.18 10.02 1.97
C PHE A 90 -10.01 11.31 1.98
N ALA A 91 -9.54 12.35 1.30
CA ALA A 91 -10.24 13.62 1.18
C ALA A 91 -10.59 13.88 -0.28
N PRO A 92 -11.81 14.33 -0.62
CA PRO A 92 -12.14 14.62 -2.01
C PRO A 92 -11.18 15.66 -2.60
N SER A 93 -10.63 15.37 -3.78
CA SER A 93 -9.67 16.27 -4.45
C SER A 93 -10.34 17.54 -5.00
N GLN A 94 -11.68 17.56 -5.13
CA GLN A 94 -12.44 18.68 -5.67
C GLN A 94 -13.37 19.33 -4.63
N ARG A 95 -13.42 20.67 -4.63
CA ARG A 95 -14.38 21.42 -3.81
C ARG A 95 -15.82 21.17 -4.28
N GLY A 96 -16.73 20.93 -3.33
CA GLY A 96 -18.15 20.65 -3.62
C GLY A 96 -18.47 19.17 -3.85
N TYR A 97 -17.50 18.29 -3.67
CA TYR A 97 -17.73 16.84 -3.69
C TYR A 97 -18.72 16.44 -2.60
N ARG A 98 -19.87 15.90 -2.99
CA ARG A 98 -20.86 15.36 -2.05
C ARG A 98 -20.32 14.07 -1.46
N GLY A 99 -20.26 13.93 -0.14
CA GLY A 99 -19.91 12.66 0.52
C GLY A 99 -18.71 12.71 1.45
N GLY A 100 -18.10 13.88 1.66
CA GLY A 100 -17.16 14.08 2.75
C GLY A 100 -15.85 13.29 2.62
N GLY A 101 -15.03 13.33 3.68
CA GLY A 101 -13.78 12.57 3.76
C GLY A 101 -13.91 11.29 4.59
N TYR A 102 -12.99 10.34 4.41
CA TYR A 102 -13.00 9.04 5.10
C TYR A 102 -11.67 8.82 5.80
N GLY A 103 -11.68 8.48 7.08
CA GLY A 103 -10.49 8.16 7.87
C GLY A 103 -10.50 6.72 8.34
N TYR A 104 -9.36 6.05 8.26
CA TYR A 104 -9.15 4.68 8.72
C TYR A 104 -7.96 4.62 9.67
N LEU A 105 -8.18 4.12 10.89
CA LEU A 105 -7.11 3.82 11.83
C LEU A 105 -6.81 2.32 11.75
N ILE A 106 -5.54 1.96 11.56
CA ILE A 106 -5.07 0.60 11.31
C ILE A 106 -3.99 0.26 12.33
N ALA A 107 -4.18 -0.81 13.09
CA ALA A 107 -3.18 -1.26 14.06
C ALA A 107 -1.94 -1.83 13.36
N LYS A 108 -0.74 -1.45 13.81
CA LYS A 108 0.55 -1.81 13.21
C LYS A 108 0.90 -3.29 13.37
N ASP A 109 0.46 -3.90 14.46
CA ASP A 109 0.73 -5.29 14.82
C ASP A 109 0.02 -6.30 13.89
N SER A 110 -1.18 -5.94 13.44
CA SER A 110 -2.14 -6.86 12.83
C SER A 110 -2.64 -6.39 11.46
N PHE A 111 -2.41 -5.12 11.11
CA PHE A 111 -2.92 -4.48 9.90
C PHE A 111 -4.45 -4.59 9.78
N ARG A 112 -5.15 -4.51 10.90
CA ARG A 112 -6.61 -4.49 10.95
C ARG A 112 -7.12 -3.07 11.14
N VAL A 113 -8.21 -2.73 10.46
CA VAL A 113 -8.93 -1.48 10.73
C VAL A 113 -9.55 -1.56 12.11
N VAL A 114 -9.11 -0.68 13.01
CA VAL A 114 -9.61 -0.56 14.38
C VAL A 114 -10.63 0.56 14.51
N GLU A 115 -10.56 1.59 13.67
CA GLU A 115 -11.49 2.71 13.67
C GLU A 115 -11.79 3.20 12.24
N ARG A 116 -13.03 3.65 12.02
CA ARG A 116 -13.49 4.29 10.79
C ARG A 116 -14.11 5.64 11.14
N ARG A 117 -13.71 6.71 10.46
CA ARG A 117 -14.28 8.07 10.60
C ARG A 117 -14.81 8.56 9.27
N MET A 118 -15.89 9.33 9.32
CA MET A 118 -16.43 10.07 8.19
C MET A 118 -16.47 11.55 8.58
N TYR A 119 -16.00 12.41 7.68
CA TYR A 119 -16.01 13.86 7.86
C TYR A 119 -17.05 14.44 6.90
N PRO A 120 -18.01 15.25 7.36
CA PRO A 120 -19.04 15.84 6.50
C PRO A 120 -18.47 16.87 5.51
#